data_AF-A0A512PJN5-F1
#
_entry.id   AF-A0A512PJN5-F1
#
_cell.length_a   1.000
_cell.length_b   1.000
_cell.length_c   1.000
_cell.angle_alpha   90.00
_cell.angle_beta   90.00
_cell.angle_gamma   90.00
#
_symmetry.space_group_name_H-M   'P 1'
#
loop_
_entity.id
_entity.type
_entity.pdbx_description
1 polymer ?
#
loop_
_entity_poly.entity_id
_entity_poly.type
_entity_poly.pdbx_seq_one_letter_code
_entity_poly.pdbx_strand_id
1 'polypeptide(L)'
;MDRKQLDELVEQQAEKRRPLARITRTTETEFLINDHKYELVEDHAHGFDFDEFVRRYHPAFSQFDYIVGDWGYGKLRLRGFYNDDRAVQTGPFVSALNDYILEFVNFGAPYFVIHNLEARPIVRKSHNTRNRHRSNKNRNHNSHRPRRNHAFVEQKVTTKKKPSRKHKDMVVKAEEKSNKHHFIIRESKN
;
A
#
# COMPACT_ATOMS: atom_id res chain seq x y z
N MET A 1 18.03 6.30 26.42
CA MET A 1 18.53 5.43 25.34
C MET A 1 19.61 6.21 24.63
N ASP A 2 20.86 5.86 24.87
CA ASP A 2 21.99 6.53 24.23
C ASP A 2 22.07 6.12 22.76
N ARG A 3 22.39 7.06 21.88
CA ARG A 3 22.45 6.82 20.41
C ARG A 3 23.32 5.61 20.05
N LYS A 4 24.43 5.41 20.76
CA LYS A 4 25.33 4.27 20.59
C LYS A 4 24.68 2.92 20.89
N GLN A 5 23.89 2.85 21.97
CA GLN A 5 23.18 1.62 22.34
C GLN A 5 22.11 1.27 21.28
N LEU A 6 21.49 2.29 20.67
CA LEU A 6 20.51 2.08 19.60
C LEU A 6 21.16 1.56 18.32
N ASP A 7 22.29 2.15 17.91
CA ASP A 7 23.04 1.74 16.73
C ASP A 7 23.55 0.30 16.88
N GLU A 8 24.08 -0.05 18.05
CA GLU A 8 24.54 -1.40 18.38
C GLU A 8 23.39 -2.42 18.33
N LEU A 9 22.21 -2.09 18.87
CA LEU A 9 21.02 -2.94 18.77
C LEU A 9 20.56 -3.15 17.32
N VAL A 10 20.67 -2.11 16.47
CA VAL A 10 20.33 -2.18 15.03
C VAL A 10 21.30 -3.08 14.28
N GLU A 11 22.60 -2.99 14.55
CA GLU A 11 23.64 -3.86 13.97
C GLU A 11 23.44 -5.32 14.38
N GLN A 12 23.25 -5.59 15.67
CA GLN A 12 22.95 -6.93 16.17
C GLN A 12 21.68 -7.52 15.52
N GLN A 13 20.67 -6.69 15.28
CA GLN A 13 19.46 -7.12 14.59
C GLN A 13 19.71 -7.35 13.10
N ALA A 14 20.56 -6.56 12.45
CA ALA A 14 20.93 -6.72 11.05
C ALA A 14 21.72 -8.01 10.80
N GLU A 15 22.69 -8.32 11.66
CA GLU A 15 23.49 -9.56 11.59
C GLU A 15 22.63 -10.82 11.78
N LYS A 16 21.64 -10.75 12.68
CA LYS A 16 20.71 -11.85 12.92
C LYS A 16 19.77 -12.12 11.74
N ARG A 17 19.56 -11.14 10.85
CA ARG A 17 18.71 -11.33 9.68
C ARG A 17 19.49 -12.10 8.61
N ARG A 18 19.18 -13.39 8.51
CA ARG A 18 19.67 -14.22 7.41
C ARG A 18 19.17 -13.69 6.06
N PRO A 19 19.98 -13.75 5.00
CA PRO A 19 19.54 -13.40 3.66
C PRO A 19 18.36 -14.30 3.25
N LEU A 20 17.32 -13.69 2.70
CA LEU A 20 16.04 -14.36 2.38
C LEU A 20 16.06 -15.06 1.02
N ALA A 21 17.10 -14.86 0.21
CA ALA A 21 17.21 -15.37 -1.14
C ALA A 21 18.64 -15.84 -1.42
N ARG A 22 18.79 -16.82 -2.32
CA ARG A 22 20.09 -17.22 -2.86
C ARG A 22 20.40 -16.27 -4.01
N ILE A 23 21.43 -15.44 -3.84
CA ILE A 23 21.87 -14.47 -4.85
C ILE A 23 23.31 -14.79 -5.21
N THR A 24 23.58 -15.00 -6.49
CA THR A 24 24.92 -15.32 -7.01
C THR A 24 25.28 -14.35 -8.12
N ARG A 25 26.44 -13.70 -8.01
CA ARG A 25 26.95 -12.78 -9.02
C ARG A 25 27.57 -13.58 -10.19
N THR A 26 27.20 -13.24 -11.42
CA THR A 26 27.75 -13.88 -12.63
C THR A 26 28.77 -12.97 -13.29
N THR A 27 28.40 -11.72 -13.58
CA THR A 27 29.27 -10.69 -14.15
C THR A 27 29.18 -9.40 -13.34
N GLU A 28 29.77 -8.31 -13.84
CA GLU A 28 29.68 -7.01 -13.18
C GLU A 28 28.24 -6.48 -13.16
N THR A 29 27.50 -6.70 -14.24
CA THR A 29 26.11 -6.23 -14.43
C THR A 29 25.08 -7.32 -14.24
N GLU A 30 25.41 -8.60 -14.46
CA GLU A 30 24.45 -9.70 -14.41
C GLU A 30 24.61 -10.57 -13.15
N PHE A 31 23.48 -10.97 -12.58
CA PHE A 31 23.45 -11.85 -11.42
C PHE A 31 22.15 -12.66 -11.40
N LEU A 32 22.16 -13.75 -10.62
CA LEU A 32 21.03 -14.65 -10.47
C LEU A 32 20.45 -14.51 -9.06
N ILE A 33 19.13 -14.40 -8.97
CA ILE A 33 18.40 -14.49 -7.69
C ILE A 33 17.42 -15.64 -7.78
N ASN A 34 17.58 -16.66 -6.93
CA ASN A 34 16.74 -17.87 -6.94
C ASN A 34 16.59 -18.47 -8.36
N ASP A 35 17.70 -18.51 -9.10
CA ASP A 35 17.83 -19.00 -10.47
C ASP A 35 17.13 -18.14 -11.54
N HIS A 36 16.67 -16.93 -11.21
CA HIS A 36 16.15 -15.96 -12.19
C HIS A 36 17.21 -14.95 -12.56
N LYS A 37 17.28 -14.56 -13.83
CA LYS A 37 18.28 -13.62 -14.34
C LYS A 37 17.90 -12.16 -14.09
N TYR A 38 18.83 -11.44 -13.48
CA TYR A 38 18.76 -10.01 -13.23
C TYR A 38 19.95 -9.30 -13.87
N GLU A 39 19.72 -8.07 -14.31
CA GLU A 39 20.70 -7.21 -14.97
C GLU A 39 20.67 -5.81 -14.36
N LEU A 40 21.84 -5.26 -14.06
CA LEU A 40 22.03 -3.86 -13.69
C LEU A 40 21.98 -3.02 -14.96
N VAL A 41 20.91 -2.24 -15.11
CA VAL A 41 20.64 -1.41 -16.30
C VAL A 41 21.27 -0.02 -16.14
N GLU A 42 21.19 0.54 -14.93
CA GLU A 42 21.69 1.88 -14.65
C GLU A 42 22.37 1.90 -13.29
N ASP A 43 23.54 2.52 -13.23
CA ASP A 43 24.29 2.75 -12.01
C ASP A 43 24.73 4.22 -11.97
N HIS A 44 24.00 5.02 -11.22
CA HIS A 44 24.26 6.44 -11.07
C HIS A 44 25.14 6.69 -9.83
N ALA A 45 26.29 7.34 -10.07
CA ALA A 45 27.27 7.68 -9.05
C ALA A 45 27.81 6.45 -8.26
N HIS A 46 27.98 5.31 -8.94
CA HIS A 46 28.47 4.05 -8.35
C HIS A 46 27.65 3.64 -7.12
N GLY A 47 26.32 3.71 -7.26
CA GLY A 47 25.38 3.40 -6.20
C GLY A 47 25.14 1.92 -5.97
N PHE A 48 25.51 1.07 -6.93
CA PHE A 48 25.29 -0.37 -6.80
C PHE A 48 26.34 -1.05 -5.91
N ASP A 49 25.91 -1.41 -4.71
CA ASP A 49 26.64 -2.28 -3.79
C ASP A 49 25.95 -3.65 -3.72
N PHE A 50 26.66 -4.69 -4.16
CA PHE A 50 26.13 -6.05 -4.23
C PHE A 50 25.84 -6.63 -2.84
N ASP A 51 26.71 -6.42 -1.86
CA ASP A 51 26.56 -7.01 -0.52
C ASP A 51 25.37 -6.36 0.21
N GLU A 52 25.24 -5.04 0.08
CA GLU A 52 24.10 -4.32 0.65
C GLU A 52 22.78 -4.65 -0.06
N PHE A 53 22.82 -4.82 -1.39
CA PHE A 53 21.66 -5.32 -2.13
C PHE A 53 21.22 -6.69 -1.62
N VAL A 54 22.14 -7.65 -1.47
CA VAL A 54 21.85 -9.00 -0.98
C VAL A 54 21.24 -8.97 0.43
N ARG A 55 21.79 -8.14 1.31
CA ARG A 55 21.28 -7.97 2.68
C ARG A 55 19.88 -7.38 2.72
N ARG A 56 19.58 -6.45 1.80
CA ARG A 56 18.30 -5.72 1.78
C ARG A 56 17.21 -6.40 0.96
N TYR A 57 17.58 -7.27 0.03
CA TYR A 57 16.67 -7.93 -0.90
C TYR A 57 15.59 -8.72 -0.16
N HIS A 58 14.36 -8.64 -0.69
CA HIS A 58 13.22 -9.39 -0.20
C HIS A 58 12.58 -10.16 -1.35
N PRO A 59 12.24 -11.46 -1.20
CA PRO A 59 11.65 -12.27 -2.28
C PRO A 59 10.38 -11.68 -2.90
N ALA A 60 9.64 -10.83 -2.17
CA ALA A 60 8.51 -10.09 -2.72
C ALA A 60 8.89 -9.17 -3.90
N PHE A 61 10.16 -8.79 -4.06
CA PHE A 61 10.61 -8.00 -5.19
C PHE A 61 10.68 -8.79 -6.50
N SER A 62 10.70 -10.13 -6.44
CA SER A 62 10.69 -10.99 -7.64
C SER A 62 9.44 -10.82 -8.52
N GLN A 63 8.38 -10.19 -8.00
CA GLN A 63 7.16 -9.92 -8.74
C GLN A 63 7.28 -8.73 -9.71
N PHE A 64 8.26 -7.85 -9.50
CA PHE A 64 8.46 -6.63 -10.28
C PHE A 64 9.44 -6.86 -11.42
N ASP A 65 9.25 -6.12 -12.51
CA ASP A 65 10.13 -6.11 -13.69
C ASP A 65 11.37 -5.25 -13.46
N TYR A 66 11.24 -4.20 -12.66
CA TYR A 66 12.33 -3.30 -12.33
C TYR A 66 12.42 -3.12 -10.81
N ILE A 67 13.64 -3.08 -10.30
CA ILE A 67 13.94 -2.78 -8.91
C ILE A 67 14.91 -1.61 -8.90
N VAL A 68 14.51 -0.54 -8.22
CA VAL A 68 15.32 0.65 -8.01
C VAL A 68 15.90 0.58 -6.62
N GLY A 69 17.22 0.72 -6.54
CA GLY A 69 17.94 0.89 -5.29
C GLY A 69 18.41 2.32 -5.16
N ASP A 70 18.05 3.00 -4.08
CA ASP A 70 18.49 4.36 -3.82
C ASP A 70 18.95 4.55 -2.37
N TRP A 71 19.87 5.48 -2.16
CA TRP A 71 20.50 5.69 -0.86
C TRP A 71 19.84 6.84 -0.09
N GLY A 72 19.12 6.49 0.98
CA GLY A 72 18.50 7.46 1.90
C GLY A 72 19.18 7.39 3.26
N TYR A 73 19.76 8.51 3.71
CA TYR A 73 20.42 8.60 5.03
C TYR A 73 21.48 7.49 5.26
N GLY A 74 22.23 7.14 4.23
CA GLY A 74 23.25 6.08 4.28
C GLY A 74 22.70 4.65 4.33
N LYS A 75 21.40 4.45 4.10
CA LYS A 75 20.79 3.12 4.04
C LYS A 75 20.20 2.86 2.66
N LEU A 76 20.43 1.67 2.14
CA LEU A 76 19.85 1.22 0.88
C LEU A 76 18.34 1.01 1.03
N ARG A 77 17.59 1.65 0.12
CA ARG A 77 16.15 1.52 -0.04
C ARG A 77 15.89 0.82 -1.36
N LEU A 78 14.96 -0.14 -1.37
CA LEU A 78 14.56 -0.85 -2.59
C LEU A 78 13.11 -0.53 -2.90
N ARG A 79 12.82 -0.21 -4.16
CA ARG A 79 11.48 0.03 -4.69
C ARG A 79 11.26 -0.78 -5.95
N GLY A 80 10.13 -1.46 -6.06
CA GLY A 80 9.77 -2.24 -7.24
C GLY A 80 8.84 -1.47 -8.18
N PHE A 81 9.05 -1.64 -9.49
CA PHE A 81 8.25 -1.06 -10.56
C PHE A 81 7.87 -2.13 -11.58
N TYR A 82 6.66 -2.01 -12.12
CA TYR A 82 6.19 -2.86 -13.21
C TYR A 82 6.53 -2.27 -14.56
N ASN A 83 6.67 -3.12 -15.57
CA ASN A 83 6.68 -2.67 -16.96
C ASN A 83 5.29 -2.14 -17.36
N ASP A 84 5.25 -1.11 -18.20
CA ASP A 84 4.02 -0.43 -18.66
C ASP A 84 3.08 -1.39 -19.42
N ASP A 85 3.63 -2.43 -20.05
CA ASP A 85 2.87 -3.43 -20.81
C ASP A 85 1.96 -4.32 -19.93
N ARG A 86 2.11 -4.28 -18.59
CA ARG A 86 1.33 -5.11 -17.67
C ARG A 86 -0.08 -4.54 -17.45
N ALA A 87 -1.01 -4.84 -18.37
CA ALA A 87 -2.40 -4.39 -18.32
C ALA A 87 -3.21 -4.78 -17.06
N VAL A 88 -2.77 -5.77 -16.29
CA VAL A 88 -3.54 -6.32 -15.13
C VAL A 88 -3.16 -5.68 -13.80
N GLN A 89 -2.01 -5.00 -13.72
CA GLN A 89 -1.51 -4.52 -12.44
C GLN A 89 -1.81 -3.05 -12.23
N THR A 90 -2.23 -2.72 -11.01
CA THR A 90 -2.32 -1.34 -10.53
C THR A 90 -1.12 -1.15 -9.61
N GLY A 91 -0.09 -0.47 -10.09
CA GLY A 91 1.14 -0.33 -9.34
C GLY A 91 2.03 0.78 -9.89
N PRO A 92 3.14 1.09 -9.20
CA PRO A 92 4.15 1.97 -9.74
C PRO A 92 4.72 1.33 -11.01
N PHE A 93 4.63 2.05 -12.10
CA PHE A 93 5.13 1.64 -13.41
C PHE A 93 6.46 2.32 -13.71
N VAL A 94 7.25 1.71 -14.59
CA VAL A 94 8.56 2.25 -14.99
C VAL A 94 8.43 3.65 -15.60
N SER A 95 7.31 3.98 -16.23
CA SER A 95 6.98 5.35 -16.67
C SER A 95 7.04 6.40 -15.55
N ALA A 96 6.70 6.03 -14.30
CA ALA A 96 6.76 6.90 -13.13
C ALA A 96 8.13 6.86 -12.41
N LEU A 97 9.13 6.18 -12.96
CA LEU A 97 10.46 6.07 -12.36
C LEU A 97 11.13 7.44 -12.22
N ASN A 98 11.07 8.25 -13.26
CA ASN A 98 11.69 9.57 -13.25
C ASN A 98 11.08 10.49 -12.18
N ASP A 99 9.75 10.46 -12.06
CA ASP A 99 9.04 11.19 -11.01
C ASP A 99 9.46 10.70 -9.62
N TYR A 100 9.61 9.38 -9.44
CA TYR A 100 10.11 8.83 -8.17
C TYR A 100 11.51 9.35 -7.81
N ILE A 101 12.43 9.39 -8.77
CA ILE A 101 13.78 9.88 -8.54
C ILE A 101 13.75 11.36 -8.15
N LEU A 102 12.98 12.18 -8.86
CA LEU A 102 12.88 13.62 -8.60
C LEU A 102 12.20 13.94 -7.26
N GLU A 103 11.22 13.15 -6.83
CA GLU A 103 10.44 13.42 -5.63
C GLU A 103 11.04 12.82 -4.34
N PHE A 104 11.64 11.63 -4.42
CA PHE A 104 12.00 10.84 -3.23
C PHE A 104 13.51 10.60 -3.04
N VAL A 105 14.30 10.79 -4.09
CA VAL A 105 15.76 10.64 -4.01
C VAL A 105 16.37 12.00 -3.67
N ASN A 106 17.27 12.02 -2.69
CA ASN A 106 17.97 13.25 -2.34
C ASN A 106 18.87 13.67 -3.51
N PHE A 107 18.98 14.98 -3.77
CA PHE A 107 19.86 15.49 -4.81
C PHE A 107 21.31 14.99 -4.63
N GLY A 108 21.88 14.46 -5.71
CA GLY A 108 23.24 13.90 -5.69
C GLY A 108 23.39 12.57 -4.96
N ALA A 109 22.30 11.98 -4.46
CA ALA A 109 22.36 10.64 -3.90
C ALA A 109 22.57 9.60 -5.00
N PRO A 110 23.40 8.57 -4.75
CA PRO A 110 23.57 7.47 -5.66
C PRO A 110 22.28 6.63 -5.74
N TYR A 111 22.03 6.07 -6.92
CA TYR A 111 20.94 5.13 -7.15
C TYR A 111 21.31 4.18 -8.29
N PHE A 112 20.58 3.07 -8.39
CA PHE A 112 20.74 2.10 -9.44
C PHE A 112 19.40 1.48 -9.83
N VAL A 113 19.33 0.96 -11.04
CA VAL A 113 18.15 0.29 -11.59
C VAL A 113 18.54 -1.10 -12.05
N ILE A 114 17.84 -2.10 -11.52
CA ILE A 114 17.96 -3.50 -11.91
C ILE A 114 16.73 -3.90 -12.70
N HIS A 115 16.94 -4.59 -13.82
CA HIS A 115 15.90 -5.24 -14.57
C HIS A 115 15.87 -6.75 -14.28
N ASN A 116 14.66 -7.26 -14.05
CA ASN A 116 14.36 -8.66 -13.88
C ASN A 116 13.85 -9.23 -15.21
N LEU A 117 14.69 -10.00 -15.89
CA LEU A 117 14.39 -10.55 -17.22
C LEU A 117 13.33 -11.65 -17.17
N GLU A 118 13.18 -12.31 -16.01
CA GLU A 118 12.24 -13.42 -15.80
C GLU A 118 11.14 -13.04 -14.82
N ALA A 119 10.75 -11.77 -14.80
CA ALA A 119 9.72 -11.27 -13.90
C ALA A 119 8.42 -12.04 -14.08
N ARG A 120 8.08 -12.87 -13.10
CA ARG A 120 6.93 -13.77 -13.20
C ARG A 120 5.64 -12.96 -13.33
N PRO A 121 4.73 -13.30 -14.26
CA PRO A 121 3.38 -12.75 -14.20
C PRO A 121 2.74 -13.23 -12.90
N ILE A 122 2.33 -12.30 -12.03
CA ILE A 122 1.56 -12.64 -10.84
C ILE A 122 0.21 -13.15 -11.34
N VAL A 123 0.10 -14.48 -11.46
CA VAL A 123 -1.20 -15.12 -11.64
C VAL A 123 -1.94 -14.88 -10.33
N ARG A 124 -2.79 -13.85 -10.30
CA ARG A 124 -3.79 -13.73 -9.24
C ARG A 124 -4.57 -15.03 -9.32
N LYS A 125 -4.29 -15.97 -8.40
CA LYS A 125 -5.19 -17.10 -8.19
C LYS A 125 -6.53 -16.44 -7.94
N SER A 126 -7.41 -16.47 -8.95
CA SER A 126 -8.78 -16.03 -8.81
C SER A 126 -9.23 -16.65 -7.51
N HIS A 127 -9.41 -15.82 -6.48
CA HIS A 127 -10.11 -16.27 -5.31
C HIS A 127 -11.51 -16.42 -5.87
N ASN A 128 -11.80 -17.61 -6.41
CA ASN A 128 -13.11 -18.00 -6.87
C ASN A 128 -13.97 -17.69 -5.66
N THR A 129 -14.62 -16.53 -5.67
CA THR A 129 -15.72 -16.18 -4.81
C THR A 129 -16.76 -17.17 -5.26
N ARG A 130 -16.65 -18.40 -4.73
CA ARG A 130 -17.57 -19.49 -4.95
C ARG A 130 -18.91 -18.83 -4.85
N ASN A 131 -19.58 -18.81 -6.00
CA ASN A 131 -20.96 -18.44 -6.18
C ASN A 131 -21.71 -18.75 -4.88
N ARG A 132 -21.84 -17.75 -4.01
CA ARG A 132 -22.96 -17.72 -3.08
C ARG A 132 -24.12 -17.26 -3.94
N HIS A 133 -24.51 -18.13 -4.87
CA HIS A 133 -25.90 -18.32 -5.20
C HIS A 133 -26.61 -18.63 -3.89
N ARG A 134 -26.93 -17.59 -3.11
CA ARG A 134 -28.13 -17.60 -2.31
C ARG A 134 -29.26 -17.62 -3.31
N SER A 135 -29.55 -18.84 -3.75
CA SER A 135 -30.82 -19.23 -4.30
C SER A 135 -31.93 -18.59 -3.49
N ASN A 136 -32.67 -17.72 -4.18
CA ASN A 136 -34.11 -17.67 -4.18
C ASN A 136 -34.80 -17.80 -2.81
N LYS A 137 -35.23 -16.65 -2.27
CA LYS A 137 -36.53 -16.62 -1.59
C LYS A 137 -37.23 -15.33 -1.91
N ASN A 138 -38.07 -15.39 -2.95
CA ASN A 138 -39.26 -14.56 -3.11
C ASN A 138 -39.83 -14.17 -1.74
N ARG A 139 -39.62 -12.92 -1.34
CA ARG A 139 -40.49 -12.25 -0.38
C ARG A 139 -41.25 -11.20 -1.15
N ASN A 140 -42.36 -11.67 -1.68
CA ASN A 140 -43.47 -10.87 -2.13
C ASN A 140 -43.93 -9.99 -0.95
N HIS A 141 -43.41 -8.77 -0.83
CA HIS A 141 -43.95 -7.76 0.06
C HIS A 141 -44.64 -6.71 -0.80
N ASN A 142 -45.94 -6.91 -0.90
CA ASN A 142 -46.98 -6.02 -1.38
C ASN A 142 -46.63 -4.56 -1.04
N SER A 143 -46.24 -3.78 -2.05
CA SER A 143 -45.94 -2.36 -1.92
C SER A 143 -47.24 -1.56 -1.92
N HIS A 144 -47.84 -1.39 -0.74
CA HIS A 144 -48.81 -0.31 -0.51
C HIS A 144 -48.14 0.75 0.37
N ARG A 145 -47.51 1.74 -0.27
CA ARG A 145 -47.17 3.00 0.38
C ARG A 145 -47.76 4.14 -0.45
N PRO A 146 -48.67 4.96 0.10
CA PRO A 146 -49.33 6.01 -0.67
C PRO A 146 -48.32 7.09 -1.04
N ARG A 147 -48.43 7.58 -2.28
CA ARG A 147 -47.66 8.70 -2.81
C ARG A 147 -48.09 9.97 -2.07
N ARG A 148 -47.23 10.51 -1.21
CA ARG A 148 -47.33 11.92 -0.80
C ARG A 148 -46.45 12.75 -1.71
N ASN A 149 -47.10 13.49 -2.60
CA ASN A 149 -46.48 14.56 -3.37
C ASN A 149 -46.02 15.64 -2.38
N HIS A 150 -44.71 15.78 -2.17
CA HIS A 150 -44.16 17.02 -1.63
C HIS A 150 -43.54 17.77 -2.80
N ALA A 151 -44.23 18.83 -3.20
CA ALA A 151 -43.73 19.84 -4.10
C ALA A 151 -42.42 20.42 -3.55
N PHE A 152 -41.47 20.64 -4.44
CA PHE A 152 -40.23 21.34 -4.17
C PHE A 152 -40.56 22.74 -3.62
N VAL A 153 -40.13 23.04 -2.39
CA VAL A 153 -40.19 24.41 -1.84
C VAL A 153 -38.78 24.98 -1.91
N GLU A 154 -38.56 25.93 -2.81
CA GLU A 154 -37.33 26.73 -2.85
C GLU A 154 -37.24 27.58 -1.57
N GLN A 155 -36.29 27.26 -0.69
CA GLN A 155 -35.98 28.10 0.46
C GLN A 155 -35.07 29.25 0.04
N LYS A 156 -35.61 30.48 0.03
CA LYS A 156 -34.82 31.72 -0.01
C LYS A 156 -33.88 31.78 1.19
N VAL A 157 -32.58 31.93 0.90
CA VAL A 157 -31.51 32.08 1.90
C VAL A 157 -31.58 33.48 2.50
N THR A 158 -31.80 33.58 3.82
CA THR A 158 -31.68 34.84 4.57
C THR A 158 -30.42 34.83 5.45
N THR A 159 -29.65 35.92 5.44
CA THR A 159 -28.29 36.06 6.02
C THR A 159 -28.21 36.25 7.54
N LYS A 160 -29.21 35.83 8.33
CA LYS A 160 -29.15 35.97 9.80
C LYS A 160 -29.24 34.61 10.50
N LYS A 161 -28.11 34.14 11.06
CA LYS A 161 -28.02 32.92 11.87
C LYS A 161 -28.80 33.10 13.19
N LYS A 162 -29.70 32.15 13.50
CA LYS A 162 -30.31 32.02 14.84
C LYS A 162 -29.32 31.32 15.79
N PRO A 163 -29.30 31.65 17.10
CA PRO A 163 -28.37 31.04 18.04
C PRO A 163 -28.69 29.55 18.26
N SER A 164 -27.65 28.72 18.29
CA SER A 164 -27.76 27.28 18.52
C SER A 164 -28.20 27.01 19.97
N ARG A 165 -29.32 26.31 20.14
CA ARG A 165 -29.74 25.79 21.45
C ARG A 165 -28.83 24.62 21.81
N LYS A 166 -28.06 24.74 22.89
CA LYS A 166 -27.31 23.62 23.47
C LYS A 166 -28.32 22.66 24.10
N HIS A 167 -28.51 21.47 23.51
CA HIS A 167 -29.28 20.39 24.11
C HIS A 167 -28.45 19.81 25.26
N LYS A 168 -28.98 19.86 26.50
CA LYS A 168 -28.20 19.58 27.71
C LYS A 168 -28.23 18.12 28.17
N ASP A 169 -29.09 17.26 27.61
CA ASP A 169 -29.28 15.91 28.15
C ASP A 169 -29.30 14.85 27.03
N MET A 170 -28.12 14.30 26.73
CA MET A 170 -27.93 13.18 25.82
C MET A 170 -27.15 12.08 26.54
N VAL A 171 -27.69 10.87 26.57
CA VAL A 171 -27.02 9.71 27.18
C VAL A 171 -26.61 8.72 26.10
N VAL A 172 -25.32 8.39 26.05
CA VAL A 172 -24.78 7.38 25.15
C VAL A 172 -24.79 6.03 25.86
N LYS A 173 -25.51 5.04 25.32
CA LYS A 173 -25.40 3.65 25.74
C LYS A 173 -24.69 2.84 24.64
N ALA A 174 -23.61 2.17 25.01
CA ALA A 174 -22.97 1.16 24.19
C ALA A 174 -23.64 -0.20 24.44
N GLU A 175 -24.06 -0.91 23.40
CA GLU A 175 -24.49 -2.30 23.54
C GLU A 175 -23.27 -3.23 23.48
N GLU A 176 -23.05 -4.00 24.55
CA GLU A 176 -21.84 -4.82 24.74
C GLU A 176 -21.77 -6.09 23.87
N LYS A 177 -22.74 -6.33 22.97
CA LYS A 177 -22.82 -7.59 22.21
C LYS A 177 -22.80 -7.37 20.70
N SER A 178 -21.71 -6.80 20.19
CA SER A 178 -21.33 -6.92 18.77
C SER A 178 -19.94 -6.33 18.54
N ASN A 179 -19.02 -7.10 17.93
CA ASN A 179 -17.69 -6.67 17.45
C ASN A 179 -17.76 -5.67 16.27
N LYS A 180 -18.77 -4.81 16.24
CA LYS A 180 -18.90 -3.69 15.29
C LYS A 180 -19.28 -2.46 16.09
N HIS A 181 -18.37 -1.49 16.12
CA HIS A 181 -18.54 -0.19 16.77
C HIS A 181 -19.71 0.57 16.13
N HIS A 182 -20.92 0.36 16.64
CA HIS A 182 -22.06 1.22 16.38
C HIS A 182 -22.43 1.90 17.70
N PHE A 183 -22.74 3.18 17.67
CA PHE A 183 -23.33 3.89 18.80
C PHE A 183 -24.64 4.52 18.33
N ILE A 184 -25.70 4.41 19.14
CA ILE A 184 -26.99 5.05 18.87
C ILE A 184 -27.18 6.16 19.89
N ILE A 185 -27.42 7.36 19.38
CA ILE A 185 -27.71 8.54 20.17
C ILE A 185 -29.24 8.67 20.30
N ARG A 186 -29.75 8.76 21.53
CA ARG A 186 -31.18 8.95 21.82
C ARG A 186 -31.35 10.10 22.82
N GLU A 187 -32.44 10.84 22.67
CA GLU A 187 -32.84 11.85 23.65
C GLU A 187 -33.42 11.18 24.90
N SER A 188 -33.01 11.68 26.07
CA SER A 188 -33.53 11.24 27.37
C SER A 188 -34.98 11.69 27.53
N LYS A 189 -35.88 10.76 27.86
CA LYS A 189 -37.22 11.13 28.34
C LYS A 189 -37.16 11.28 29.86
N ASN A 190 -37.56 12.45 30.36
CA ASN A 190 -38.01 12.60 31.74
C ASN A 190 -39.34 11.87 31.95
#